data_AF-A0AAX4IBQ5-F1
#
_entry.id   AF-A0AAX4IBQ5-F1
#
_cell.length_a   1.000
_cell.length_b   1.000
_cell.length_c   1.000
_cell.angle_alpha   90.00
_cell.angle_beta   90.00
_cell.angle_gamma   90.00
#
_symmetry.space_group_name_H-M   'P 1'
#
loop_
_entity.id
_entity.type
_entity.pdbx_description
1 polymer ?
#
loop_
_entity_poly.entity_id
_entity_poly.type
_entity_poly.pdbx_seq_one_letter_code
_entity_poly.pdbx_strand_id
1 'polypeptide(L)'
;MLAFVVGLLGLELFLTSVAVSFTSRDSLIRFAILPVIVLATYQVMAICASGKLASSVARAVLGSGSVYRVIHYVGIVLLDGWTFNAKGPTSSLGGLVPAAEPSEKTVHWSWGSIGERLRFGIRVSTTTRFSTTRWSVRYVPPFDNAKPGFVPSRSEFLWRRPVQVGVLGCMLSVTGWFAQKLFREQATMFWKRHIPIFSRIPEVTLAELGIRVVGVLAYWTMQYLSLSFLYGFLSVVMVAIGLSDVEEWPPVFGPLGEAWSIAQFWGCFYHQNIRRGCSGIAHFLTYHCLRLSENSMVGRYTFITCVFAISGVFHLLSDLARGIPKYESNAMHFFLVQPLGICLERIVQSLYSRLAPSKTDSSKLRASPNRFGCLVGYGWVLFWIVWTSPVWIFTSMKA
;
A
#
# COMPACT_ATOMS: atom_id res chain seq x y z
N MET A 1 24.11 -12.59 -8.56
CA MET A 1 23.01 -12.50 -7.56
C MET A 1 21.84 -11.65 -8.02
N LEU A 2 22.03 -10.37 -8.38
CA LEU A 2 20.93 -9.50 -8.82
C LEU A 2 20.10 -10.10 -9.97
N ALA A 3 20.76 -10.58 -11.03
CA ALA A 3 20.08 -11.22 -12.16
C ALA A 3 19.22 -12.42 -11.75
N PHE A 4 19.67 -13.22 -10.77
CA PHE A 4 18.91 -14.36 -10.25
C PHE A 4 17.65 -13.90 -9.50
N VAL A 5 17.76 -12.86 -8.67
CA VAL A 5 16.59 -12.25 -7.99
C VAL A 5 15.59 -11.68 -8.99
N VAL A 6 16.08 -10.98 -10.02
CA VAL A 6 15.23 -10.48 -11.12
C VAL A 6 14.56 -11.63 -11.86
N GLY A 7 15.26 -12.74 -12.09
CA GLY A 7 14.69 -13.95 -12.68
C GLY A 7 13.57 -14.55 -11.84
N LEU A 8 13.73 -14.62 -10.51
CA LEU A 8 12.68 -15.09 -9.59
C LEU A 8 11.45 -14.17 -9.60
N LEU A 9 11.64 -12.85 -9.58
CA LEU A 9 10.53 -11.89 -9.71
C LEU A 9 9.82 -12.01 -11.07
N GLY A 10 10.58 -12.27 -12.14
CA GLY A 10 10.06 -12.56 -13.46
C GLY A 10 9.22 -13.84 -13.48
N LEU A 11 9.67 -14.89 -12.80
CA LEU A 11 8.94 -16.14 -12.62
C LEU A 11 7.62 -15.90 -11.86
N GLU A 12 7.63 -15.18 -10.75
CA GLU A 12 6.41 -14.84 -9.99
C GLU A 12 5.39 -14.09 -10.86
N LEU A 13 5.84 -13.10 -11.63
CA LEU A 13 4.99 -12.36 -12.57
C LEU A 13 4.44 -13.27 -13.68
N PHE A 14 5.30 -14.12 -14.25
CA PHE A 14 4.92 -15.06 -15.30
C PHE A 14 3.86 -16.04 -14.81
N LEU A 15 4.08 -16.68 -13.66
CA LEU A 15 3.15 -17.63 -13.05
C LEU A 15 1.80 -16.99 -12.73
N THR A 16 1.80 -15.78 -12.19
CA THR A 16 0.56 -15.01 -11.95
C THR A 16 -0.17 -14.73 -13.27
N SER A 17 0.56 -14.28 -14.28
CA SER A 17 0.00 -13.93 -15.59
C SER A 17 -0.60 -15.15 -16.28
N VAL A 18 0.09 -16.30 -16.25
CA VAL A 18 -0.39 -17.55 -16.83
C VAL A 18 -1.64 -18.05 -16.10
N ALA A 19 -1.65 -18.01 -14.77
CA ALA A 19 -2.81 -18.43 -13.98
C ALA A 19 -4.07 -17.64 -14.37
N VAL A 20 -3.96 -16.30 -14.44
CA VAL A 20 -5.09 -15.44 -14.84
C VAL A 20 -5.53 -15.67 -16.29
N SER A 21 -4.57 -15.93 -17.18
CA SER A 21 -4.80 -15.94 -18.63
C SER A 21 -5.33 -17.26 -19.18
N PHE A 22 -4.91 -18.38 -18.60
CA PHE A 22 -5.08 -19.71 -19.21
C PHE A 22 -5.79 -20.72 -18.32
N THR A 23 -6.16 -20.36 -17.09
CA THR A 23 -6.88 -21.28 -16.20
C THR A 23 -8.28 -20.77 -15.89
N SER A 24 -9.25 -21.68 -15.77
CA SER A 24 -10.56 -21.39 -15.20
C SER A 24 -10.44 -21.12 -13.69
N ARG A 25 -11.46 -20.50 -13.11
CA ARG A 25 -11.52 -20.20 -11.66
C ARG A 25 -11.28 -21.45 -10.80
N ASP A 26 -11.93 -22.56 -11.14
CA ASP A 26 -11.93 -23.78 -10.33
C ASP A 26 -10.72 -24.70 -10.61
N SER A 27 -9.76 -24.24 -11.42
CA SER A 27 -8.58 -25.01 -11.75
C SER A 27 -7.67 -25.21 -10.53
N LEU A 28 -7.41 -26.48 -10.19
CA LEU A 28 -6.47 -26.86 -9.13
C LEU A 28 -5.03 -26.36 -9.38
N ILE A 29 -4.68 -26.07 -10.64
CA ILE A 29 -3.38 -25.49 -11.02
C ILE A 29 -3.13 -24.17 -10.29
N ARG A 30 -4.17 -23.35 -10.07
CA ARG A 30 -4.06 -22.09 -9.33
C ARG A 30 -3.54 -22.31 -7.91
N PHE A 31 -3.98 -23.37 -7.23
CA PHE A 31 -3.48 -23.70 -5.90
C PHE A 31 -2.07 -24.29 -5.95
N ALA A 32 -1.75 -25.10 -6.96
CA ALA A 32 -0.42 -25.69 -7.13
C ALA A 32 0.69 -24.66 -7.44
N ILE A 33 0.35 -23.53 -8.05
CA ILE A 33 1.29 -22.43 -8.33
C ILE A 33 1.69 -21.67 -7.06
N LEU A 34 0.80 -21.56 -6.07
CA LEU A 34 1.05 -20.76 -4.86
C LEU A 34 2.32 -21.22 -4.10
N PRO A 35 2.54 -22.51 -3.81
CA PRO A 35 3.79 -22.98 -3.20
C PRO A 35 5.04 -22.58 -3.98
N VAL A 36 4.99 -22.57 -5.32
CA VAL A 36 6.13 -22.18 -6.17
C VAL A 36 6.43 -20.69 -6.00
N ILE A 37 5.41 -19.84 -5.99
CA ILE A 37 5.57 -18.39 -5.73
C ILE A 37 6.12 -18.16 -4.32
N VAL A 38 5.59 -18.86 -3.30
CA VAL A 38 6.08 -18.75 -1.92
C VAL A 38 7.54 -19.18 -1.80
N LEU A 39 7.95 -20.26 -2.48
CA LEU A 39 9.34 -20.69 -2.51
C LEU A 39 10.25 -19.68 -3.22
N ALA A 40 9.81 -19.12 -4.36
CA ALA A 40 10.53 -18.06 -5.06
C ALA A 40 10.71 -16.84 -4.15
N THR A 41 9.65 -16.43 -3.45
CA THR A 41 9.69 -15.33 -2.49
C THR A 41 10.63 -15.62 -1.33
N TYR A 42 10.59 -16.84 -0.77
CA TYR A 42 11.53 -17.25 0.28
C TYR A 42 13.00 -17.12 -0.18
N GLN A 43 13.31 -17.53 -1.42
CA GLN A 43 14.66 -17.41 -1.97
C GLN A 43 15.06 -15.94 -2.17
N VAL A 44 14.18 -15.09 -2.71
CA VAL A 44 14.44 -13.64 -2.84
C VAL A 44 14.71 -13.03 -1.46
N MET A 45 13.89 -13.37 -0.47
CA MET A 45 14.01 -12.92 0.91
C MET A 45 15.34 -13.35 1.54
N ALA A 46 15.73 -14.62 1.41
CA ALA A 46 16.99 -15.13 1.93
C ALA A 46 18.21 -14.44 1.28
N ILE A 47 18.17 -14.16 -0.02
CA ILE A 47 19.23 -13.43 -0.73
C ILE A 47 19.31 -11.98 -0.24
N CYS A 48 18.17 -11.32 -0.05
CA CYS A 48 18.15 -9.95 0.47
C CYS A 48 18.64 -9.90 1.92
N ALA A 49 18.13 -10.75 2.79
CA ALA A 49 18.49 -10.79 4.21
C ALA A 49 19.97 -11.14 4.44
N SER A 50 20.57 -11.99 3.59
CA SER A 50 21.99 -12.36 3.69
C SER A 50 22.97 -11.25 3.28
N GLY A 51 22.49 -10.10 2.81
CA GLY A 51 23.37 -8.98 2.40
C GLY A 51 24.13 -9.23 1.09
N LYS A 52 23.82 -10.31 0.35
CA LYS A 52 24.42 -10.63 -0.96
C LYS A 52 24.14 -9.58 -2.04
N LEU A 53 23.20 -8.67 -1.78
CA LEU A 53 22.95 -7.47 -2.58
C LEU A 53 23.46 -6.25 -1.80
N ALA A 54 24.43 -5.53 -2.38
CA ALA A 54 25.12 -4.43 -1.73
C ALA A 54 24.18 -3.27 -1.31
N SER A 55 23.20 -2.94 -2.15
CA SER A 55 22.28 -1.82 -1.88
C SER A 55 21.15 -2.21 -0.93
N SER A 56 21.06 -1.56 0.23
CA SER A 56 19.94 -1.70 1.19
C SER A 56 18.60 -1.30 0.58
N VAL A 57 18.59 -0.29 -0.30
CA VAL A 57 17.41 0.15 -1.03
C VAL A 57 16.96 -0.91 -2.03
N ALA A 58 17.90 -1.49 -2.79
CA ALA A 58 17.57 -2.56 -3.73
C ALA A 58 16.99 -3.79 -3.00
N ARG A 59 17.59 -4.17 -1.85
CA ARG A 59 17.06 -5.22 -0.98
C ARG A 59 15.63 -4.95 -0.52
N ALA A 60 15.36 -3.71 -0.09
CA ALA A 60 14.01 -3.30 0.33
C ALA A 60 13.00 -3.42 -0.81
N VAL A 61 13.33 -2.90 -2.00
CA VAL A 61 12.42 -2.88 -3.16
C VAL A 61 12.16 -4.29 -3.69
N LEU A 62 13.21 -5.08 -3.89
CA LEU A 62 13.09 -6.43 -4.46
C LEU A 62 12.41 -7.40 -3.46
N GLY A 63 12.79 -7.35 -2.19
CA GLY A 63 12.19 -8.17 -1.13
C GLY A 63 10.72 -7.83 -0.92
N SER A 64 10.39 -6.54 -0.71
CA SER A 64 8.98 -6.12 -0.55
C SER A 64 8.15 -6.39 -1.81
N GLY A 65 8.72 -6.18 -3.00
CA GLY A 65 8.06 -6.49 -4.27
C GLY A 65 7.67 -7.97 -4.36
N SER A 66 8.59 -8.87 -4.02
CA SER A 66 8.34 -10.33 -4.01
C SER A 66 7.29 -10.74 -2.96
N VAL A 67 7.37 -10.21 -1.74
CA VAL A 67 6.34 -10.46 -0.71
C VAL A 67 4.96 -9.98 -1.19
N TYR A 68 4.89 -8.81 -1.83
CA TYR A 68 3.64 -8.32 -2.39
C TYR A 68 3.11 -9.22 -3.51
N ARG A 69 3.96 -9.90 -4.29
CA ARG A 69 3.52 -10.85 -5.32
C ARG A 69 2.71 -11.99 -4.73
N VAL A 70 3.07 -12.51 -3.56
CA VAL A 70 2.27 -13.52 -2.86
C VAL A 70 0.89 -12.97 -2.50
N ILE A 71 0.84 -11.78 -1.87
CA ILE A 71 -0.41 -11.11 -1.48
C ILE A 71 -1.29 -10.87 -2.71
N HIS A 72 -0.70 -10.36 -3.79
CA HIS A 72 -1.39 -10.07 -5.04
C HIS A 72 -1.91 -11.35 -5.70
N TYR A 73 -1.11 -12.42 -5.74
CA TYR A 73 -1.52 -13.72 -6.27
C TYR A 73 -2.73 -14.29 -5.52
N VAL A 74 -2.66 -14.33 -4.19
CA VAL A 74 -3.78 -14.78 -3.36
C VAL A 74 -5.02 -13.94 -3.64
N GLY A 75 -4.88 -12.61 -3.67
CA GLY A 75 -5.98 -11.69 -3.95
C GLY A 75 -6.63 -11.93 -5.32
N ILE A 76 -5.86 -11.82 -6.40
CA ILE A 76 -6.43 -11.78 -7.76
C ILE A 76 -6.69 -13.18 -8.33
N VAL A 77 -5.87 -14.18 -8.00
CA VAL A 77 -5.96 -15.51 -8.61
C VAL A 77 -6.87 -16.42 -7.80
N LEU A 78 -6.71 -16.45 -6.47
CA LEU A 78 -7.40 -17.40 -5.60
C LEU A 78 -8.72 -16.85 -5.04
N LEU A 79 -8.72 -15.61 -4.56
CA LEU A 79 -9.92 -15.02 -3.93
C LEU A 79 -10.85 -14.42 -4.96
N ASP A 80 -10.37 -13.50 -5.80
CA ASP A 80 -11.17 -12.81 -6.81
C ASP A 80 -11.42 -13.67 -8.05
N GLY A 81 -10.57 -14.68 -8.29
CA GLY A 81 -10.73 -15.61 -9.40
C GLY A 81 -10.67 -14.95 -10.78
N TRP A 82 -9.76 -13.99 -11.01
CA TRP A 82 -9.69 -13.31 -12.30
C TRP A 82 -9.49 -14.30 -13.46
N THR A 83 -10.28 -14.14 -14.53
CA THR A 83 -10.19 -14.95 -15.75
C THR A 83 -10.18 -14.08 -17.01
N PHE A 84 -9.50 -14.57 -18.05
CA PHE A 84 -9.49 -13.91 -19.36
C PHE A 84 -10.87 -13.86 -20.02
N ASN A 85 -11.68 -14.92 -19.86
CA ASN A 85 -12.98 -15.02 -20.51
C ASN A 85 -13.97 -14.00 -19.94
N ALA A 86 -13.98 -13.82 -18.61
CA ALA A 86 -14.81 -12.82 -17.94
C ALA A 86 -14.25 -11.39 -18.00
N LYS A 87 -12.98 -11.23 -18.41
CA LYS A 87 -12.24 -9.97 -18.38
C LYS A 87 -12.27 -9.29 -17.01
N GLY A 88 -12.35 -10.08 -15.93
CA GLY A 88 -12.60 -9.58 -14.59
C GLY A 88 -12.58 -10.68 -13.52
N PRO A 89 -12.79 -10.30 -12.25
CA PRO A 89 -12.99 -11.24 -11.15
C PRO A 89 -14.28 -12.03 -11.35
N THR A 90 -14.30 -13.31 -11.01
CA THR A 90 -15.50 -14.18 -11.09
C THR A 90 -15.96 -14.69 -9.73
N SER A 91 -15.33 -14.21 -8.66
CA SER A 91 -15.59 -14.61 -7.28
C SER A 91 -15.74 -13.38 -6.37
N SER A 92 -16.64 -13.48 -5.40
CA SER A 92 -16.87 -12.46 -4.38
C SER A 92 -16.04 -12.65 -3.12
N LEU A 93 -15.22 -13.71 -3.02
CA LEU A 93 -14.46 -14.02 -1.79
C LEU A 93 -13.55 -12.87 -1.34
N GLY A 94 -12.93 -12.18 -2.30
CA GLY A 94 -12.09 -11.01 -2.05
C GLY A 94 -12.85 -9.66 -1.97
N GLY A 95 -14.19 -9.69 -1.96
CA GLY A 95 -15.04 -8.51 -1.82
C GLY A 95 -15.26 -7.70 -3.09
N LEU A 96 -14.92 -8.24 -4.27
CA LEU A 96 -15.29 -7.64 -5.55
C LEU A 96 -16.62 -8.21 -6.04
N VAL A 97 -17.39 -7.39 -6.75
CA VAL A 97 -18.58 -7.83 -7.46
C VAL A 97 -18.15 -8.69 -8.66
N PRO A 98 -18.58 -9.96 -8.79
CA PRO A 98 -18.19 -10.80 -9.91
C PRO A 98 -18.60 -10.21 -11.27
N ALA A 99 -17.76 -10.43 -12.29
CA ALA A 99 -18.09 -10.26 -13.68
C ALA A 99 -19.06 -11.35 -14.15
N ALA A 100 -19.94 -10.99 -15.08
CA ALA A 100 -20.73 -11.99 -15.78
C ALA A 100 -19.79 -12.83 -16.65
N GLU A 101 -19.79 -14.15 -16.46
CA GLU A 101 -19.08 -15.05 -17.37
C GLU A 101 -19.91 -15.23 -18.64
N PRO A 102 -19.33 -14.98 -19.83
CA PRO A 102 -19.98 -15.36 -21.08
C PRO A 102 -20.21 -16.88 -21.10
N SER A 103 -21.35 -17.32 -21.61
CA SER A 103 -21.60 -18.75 -21.89
C SER A 103 -20.41 -19.34 -22.67
N GLU A 104 -19.91 -20.51 -22.27
CA GLU A 104 -18.75 -21.17 -22.86
C GLU A 104 -18.83 -21.15 -24.39
N LYS A 105 -18.04 -20.27 -25.01
CA LYS A 105 -17.74 -20.37 -26.44
C LYS A 105 -16.53 -21.30 -26.57
N THR A 106 -16.61 -22.22 -27.52
CA THR A 106 -15.49 -23.07 -27.96
C THR A 106 -14.24 -22.22 -28.09
N VAL A 107 -13.20 -22.54 -27.30
CA VAL A 107 -11.95 -21.77 -27.29
C VAL A 107 -11.17 -22.07 -28.55
N HIS A 108 -11.20 -21.16 -29.52
CA HIS A 108 -10.33 -21.22 -30.69
C HIS A 108 -8.93 -20.70 -30.33
N TRP A 109 -7.93 -21.56 -30.43
CA TRP A 109 -6.54 -21.23 -30.19
C TRP A 109 -5.88 -20.72 -31.46
N SER A 110 -5.40 -19.48 -31.43
CA SER A 110 -4.55 -18.86 -32.43
C SER A 110 -3.39 -18.11 -31.76
N TRP A 111 -2.28 -17.87 -32.48
CA TRP A 111 -1.18 -17.05 -31.97
C TRP A 111 -1.64 -15.65 -31.50
N GLY A 112 -2.58 -15.04 -32.21
CA GLY A 112 -3.22 -13.78 -31.81
C GLY A 112 -3.95 -13.90 -30.46
N SER A 113 -4.75 -14.96 -30.29
CA SER A 113 -5.48 -15.22 -29.04
C SER A 113 -4.56 -15.46 -27.84
N ILE A 114 -3.40 -16.11 -28.06
CA ILE A 114 -2.39 -16.36 -27.02
C ILE A 114 -1.74 -15.04 -26.61
N GLY A 115 -1.40 -14.18 -27.59
CA GLY A 115 -0.85 -12.85 -27.33
C GLY A 115 -1.80 -11.96 -26.52
N GLU A 116 -3.09 -11.95 -26.86
CA GLU A 116 -4.11 -11.21 -26.12
C GLU A 116 -4.29 -11.72 -24.69
N ARG A 117 -4.30 -13.04 -24.51
CA ARG A 117 -4.34 -13.70 -23.20
C ARG A 117 -3.17 -13.27 -22.34
N LEU A 118 -1.94 -13.39 -22.86
CA LEU A 118 -0.74 -12.97 -22.15
C LEU A 118 -0.76 -11.49 -21.78
N ARG A 119 -1.18 -10.61 -22.71
CA ARG A 119 -1.29 -9.16 -22.45
C ARG A 119 -2.26 -8.87 -21.31
N PHE A 120 -3.41 -9.54 -21.30
CA PHE A 120 -4.39 -9.44 -20.22
C PHE A 120 -3.81 -9.94 -18.89
N GLY A 121 -3.15 -11.11 -18.87
CA GLY A 121 -2.52 -11.67 -17.68
C GLY A 121 -1.46 -10.76 -17.09
N ILE A 122 -0.57 -10.24 -17.93
CA ILE A 122 0.47 -9.29 -17.51
C ILE A 122 -0.18 -8.05 -16.90
N ARG A 123 -1.17 -7.45 -17.59
CA ARG A 123 -1.89 -6.26 -17.12
C ARG A 123 -2.53 -6.48 -15.75
N VAL A 124 -3.27 -7.58 -15.56
CA VAL A 124 -3.90 -7.91 -14.26
C VAL A 124 -2.85 -8.19 -13.19
N SER A 125 -1.74 -8.84 -13.55
CA SER A 125 -0.67 -9.18 -12.61
C SER A 125 0.16 -7.98 -12.18
N THR A 126 0.27 -6.92 -13.00
CA THR A 126 1.02 -5.71 -12.66
C THR A 126 0.14 -4.59 -12.09
N THR A 127 -1.17 -4.67 -12.30
CA THR A 127 -2.13 -3.67 -11.82
C THR A 127 -2.55 -3.98 -10.38
N THR A 128 -2.23 -3.08 -9.46
CA THR A 128 -2.56 -3.25 -8.02
C THR A 128 -3.80 -2.49 -7.59
N ARG A 129 -4.20 -1.46 -8.34
CA ARG A 129 -5.29 -0.55 -8.00
C ARG A 129 -6.51 -0.65 -8.92
N PHE A 130 -6.36 -1.33 -10.05
CA PHE A 130 -7.40 -1.55 -11.06
C PHE A 130 -8.11 -0.24 -11.49
N SER A 131 -7.35 0.85 -11.57
CA SER A 131 -7.86 2.23 -11.71
C SER A 131 -8.65 2.48 -12.99
N THR A 132 -8.41 1.71 -14.03
CA THR A 132 -9.10 1.81 -15.33
C THR A 132 -10.32 0.88 -15.44
N THR A 133 -10.69 0.21 -14.36
CA THR A 133 -11.79 -0.77 -14.35
C THR A 133 -12.85 -0.38 -13.33
N ARG A 134 -14.05 -0.95 -13.44
CA ARG A 134 -15.10 -0.81 -12.43
C ARG A 134 -14.75 -1.40 -11.05
N TRP A 135 -13.66 -2.18 -10.96
CA TRP A 135 -13.16 -2.78 -9.72
C TRP A 135 -12.02 -1.97 -9.09
N SER A 136 -11.89 -0.70 -9.46
CA SER A 136 -10.90 0.20 -8.89
C SER A 136 -10.98 0.23 -7.36
N VAL A 137 -9.82 0.37 -6.71
CA VAL A 137 -9.80 0.67 -5.27
C VAL A 137 -10.65 1.90 -4.97
N ARG A 138 -11.23 1.94 -3.76
CA ARG A 138 -12.17 3.01 -3.34
C ARG A 138 -11.68 4.43 -3.59
N TYR A 139 -10.37 4.66 -3.51
CA TYR A 139 -9.78 5.97 -3.76
C TYR A 139 -8.63 5.87 -4.76
N VAL A 140 -8.81 6.48 -5.92
CA VAL A 140 -7.77 6.68 -6.94
C VAL A 140 -7.60 8.19 -7.12
N PRO A 141 -6.43 8.76 -6.78
CA PRO A 141 -6.19 10.18 -6.98
C PRO A 141 -6.32 10.59 -8.46
N PRO A 142 -6.93 11.73 -8.79
CA PRO A 142 -6.97 12.23 -10.16
C PRO A 142 -5.58 12.72 -10.60
N PHE A 143 -5.34 12.81 -11.91
CA PHE A 143 -4.12 13.46 -12.44
C PHE A 143 -4.10 14.96 -12.17
N ASP A 144 -5.28 15.59 -12.16
CA ASP A 144 -5.47 17.01 -11.89
C ASP A 144 -6.65 17.19 -10.92
N ASN A 145 -6.40 17.82 -9.78
CA ASN A 145 -7.44 18.07 -8.77
C ASN A 145 -8.48 19.11 -9.24
N ALA A 146 -8.11 20.01 -10.15
CA ALA A 146 -9.00 21.01 -10.71
C ALA A 146 -9.86 20.47 -11.86
N LYS A 147 -9.48 19.33 -12.46
CA LYS A 147 -10.16 18.71 -13.61
C LYS A 147 -10.44 17.22 -13.35
N PRO A 148 -11.53 16.89 -12.63
CA PRO A 148 -11.93 15.50 -12.42
C PRO A 148 -12.07 14.75 -13.74
N GLY A 149 -11.49 13.54 -13.81
CA GLY A 149 -11.51 12.71 -15.03
C GLY A 149 -10.47 13.07 -16.09
N PHE A 150 -9.67 14.12 -15.90
CA PHE A 150 -8.57 14.44 -16.81
C PHE A 150 -7.51 13.33 -16.81
N VAL A 151 -7.12 12.91 -18.02
CA VAL A 151 -5.99 12.03 -18.29
C VAL A 151 -5.09 12.74 -19.29
N PRO A 152 -3.79 12.92 -19.01
CA PRO A 152 -2.87 13.54 -19.96
C PRO A 152 -2.64 12.64 -21.18
N SER A 153 -2.36 13.25 -22.33
CA SER A 153 -1.97 12.49 -23.52
C SER A 153 -0.64 11.75 -23.30
N ARG A 154 -0.37 10.72 -24.08
CA ARG A 154 0.90 9.96 -23.98
C ARG A 154 2.13 10.85 -24.12
N SER A 155 2.14 11.77 -25.08
CA SER A 155 3.25 12.70 -25.29
C SER A 155 3.40 13.69 -24.13
N GLU A 156 2.29 14.24 -23.65
CA GLU A 156 2.29 15.15 -22.51
C GLU A 156 2.82 14.46 -21.24
N PHE A 157 2.36 13.23 -20.98
CA PHE A 157 2.83 12.43 -19.86
C PHE A 157 4.34 12.15 -19.96
N LEU A 158 4.83 11.74 -21.12
CA LEU A 158 6.24 11.42 -21.34
C LEU A 158 7.16 12.65 -21.30
N TRP A 159 6.63 13.87 -21.42
CA TRP A 159 7.39 15.09 -21.18
C TRP A 159 7.33 15.57 -19.73
N ARG A 160 6.13 15.59 -19.13
CA ARG A 160 5.91 16.13 -17.78
C ARG A 160 6.42 15.19 -16.68
N ARG A 161 6.19 13.88 -16.83
CA ARG A 161 6.47 12.91 -15.78
C ARG A 161 7.98 12.76 -15.51
N PRO A 162 8.88 12.73 -16.51
CA PRO A 162 10.32 12.73 -16.23
C PRO A 162 10.79 13.95 -15.45
N VAL A 163 10.26 15.14 -15.75
CA VAL A 163 10.57 16.36 -14.98
C VAL A 163 10.13 16.21 -13.52
N GLN A 164 8.91 15.71 -13.27
CA GLN A 164 8.43 15.42 -11.92
C GLN A 164 9.34 14.40 -11.20
N VAL A 165 9.75 13.33 -11.89
CA VAL A 165 10.67 12.31 -11.35
C VAL A 165 12.03 12.93 -11.02
N GLY A 166 12.56 13.80 -11.86
CA GLY A 166 13.79 14.55 -11.60
C GLY A 166 13.69 15.42 -10.35
N VAL A 167 12.61 16.20 -10.23
CA VAL A 167 12.33 17.03 -9.04
C VAL A 167 12.21 16.17 -7.78
N LEU A 168 11.45 15.07 -7.84
CA LEU A 168 11.32 14.11 -6.72
C LEU A 168 12.69 13.52 -6.35
N GLY A 169 13.55 13.22 -7.33
CA GLY A 169 14.91 12.75 -7.12
C GLY A 169 15.78 13.77 -6.40
N CYS A 170 15.74 15.05 -6.82
CA CYS A 170 16.45 16.14 -6.14
C CYS A 170 15.94 16.34 -4.71
N MET A 171 14.63 16.36 -4.50
CA MET A 171 14.02 16.47 -3.17
C MET A 171 14.40 15.29 -2.28
N LEU A 172 14.40 14.08 -2.82
CA LEU A 172 14.80 12.87 -2.10
C LEU A 172 16.28 12.92 -1.70
N SER A 173 17.16 13.41 -2.56
CA SER A 173 18.58 13.58 -2.25
C SER A 173 18.80 14.58 -1.11
N VAL A 174 18.17 15.76 -1.17
CA VAL A 174 18.30 16.80 -0.13
C VAL A 174 17.71 16.31 1.20
N THR A 175 16.49 15.78 1.16
CA THR A 175 15.79 15.28 2.35
C THR A 175 16.50 14.08 2.94
N GLY A 176 17.01 13.18 2.09
CA GLY A 176 17.77 12.00 2.50
C GLY A 176 19.07 12.38 3.19
N TRP A 177 19.82 13.34 2.65
CA TRP A 177 21.03 13.87 3.30
C TRP A 177 20.71 14.48 4.66
N PHE A 178 19.67 15.32 4.74
CA PHE A 178 19.24 15.92 6.00
C PHE A 178 18.83 14.86 7.03
N ALA A 179 17.99 13.91 6.63
CA ALA A 179 17.50 12.84 7.50
C ALA A 179 18.67 11.97 8.00
N GLN A 180 19.58 11.56 7.13
CA GLN A 180 20.76 10.77 7.52
C GLN A 180 21.67 11.52 8.48
N LYS A 181 21.88 12.83 8.26
CA LYS A 181 22.64 13.68 9.17
C LYS A 181 21.96 13.75 10.54
N LEU A 182 20.67 14.05 10.58
CA LEU A 182 19.86 14.09 11.81
C LEU A 182 19.92 12.76 12.56
N PHE A 183 19.71 11.65 11.86
CA PHE A 183 19.71 10.30 12.43
C PHE A 183 21.07 9.92 13.02
N ARG A 184 22.17 10.31 12.36
CA ARG A 184 23.52 10.08 12.85
C ARG A 184 23.85 10.94 14.08
N GLU A 185 23.60 12.25 14.00
CA GLU A 185 23.97 13.19 15.07
C GLU A 185 23.10 13.02 16.32
N GLN A 186 21.85 12.59 16.16
CA GLN A 186 20.89 12.40 17.25
C GLN A 186 20.57 10.91 17.51
N ALA A 187 21.45 9.99 17.12
CA ALA A 187 21.21 8.54 17.18
C ALA A 187 20.73 8.05 18.57
N THR A 188 21.26 8.65 19.64
CA THR A 188 20.90 8.32 21.03
C THR A 188 19.43 8.64 21.35
N MET A 189 18.85 9.64 20.70
CA MET A 189 17.44 10.03 20.85
C MET A 189 16.48 9.04 20.19
N PHE A 190 16.97 8.21 19.25
CA PHE A 190 16.18 7.17 18.58
C PHE A 190 16.34 5.78 19.24
N TRP A 191 16.90 5.70 20.46
CA TRP A 191 16.99 4.43 21.19
C TRP A 191 15.65 3.95 21.74
N LYS A 192 15.53 2.63 21.95
CA LYS A 192 14.30 1.97 22.43
C LYS A 192 13.73 2.60 23.72
N ARG A 193 14.61 3.12 24.61
CA ARG A 193 14.19 3.80 25.84
C ARG A 193 13.28 5.01 25.59
N HIS A 194 13.45 5.74 24.48
CA HIS A 194 12.68 6.95 24.16
C HIS A 194 11.34 6.64 23.48
N ILE A 195 11.03 5.36 23.19
CA ILE A 195 9.74 4.98 22.59
C ILE A 195 8.56 5.28 23.53
N PRO A 196 8.54 4.83 24.80
CA PRO A 196 7.38 5.05 25.67
C PRO A 196 7.38 6.44 26.34
N ILE A 197 6.72 7.42 25.71
CA ILE A 197 6.58 8.79 26.28
C ILE A 197 5.77 8.78 27.58
N PHE A 198 4.60 8.14 27.56
CA PHE A 198 3.63 8.25 28.66
C PHE A 198 4.10 7.58 29.96
N SER A 199 5.00 6.60 29.90
CA SER A 199 5.57 5.98 31.10
C SER A 199 6.80 6.73 31.63
N ARG A 200 7.28 7.75 30.92
CA ARG A 200 8.51 8.50 31.24
C ARG A 200 8.27 10.02 31.26
N ILE A 201 7.03 10.46 31.48
CA ILE A 201 6.66 11.90 31.42
C ILE A 201 7.64 12.81 32.19
N PRO A 202 8.09 12.47 33.42
CA PRO A 202 9.03 13.32 34.16
C PRO A 202 10.42 13.47 33.50
N GLU A 203 10.80 12.53 32.63
CA GLU A 203 12.11 12.47 31.97
C GLU A 203 12.09 13.05 30.56
N VAL A 204 10.91 13.22 29.95
CA VAL A 204 10.75 13.66 28.56
C VAL A 204 11.01 15.16 28.46
N THR A 205 12.09 15.52 27.78
CA THR A 205 12.47 16.92 27.54
C THR A 205 11.81 17.49 26.28
N LEU A 206 11.68 18.82 26.20
CA LEU A 206 11.20 19.49 24.98
C LEU A 206 12.12 19.23 23.77
N ALA A 207 13.43 19.10 24.01
CA ALA A 207 14.41 18.75 22.97
C ALA A 207 14.18 17.33 22.43
N GLU A 208 13.94 16.34 23.30
CA GLU A 208 13.59 14.98 22.88
C GLU A 208 12.31 14.98 22.04
N LEU A 209 11.26 15.70 22.48
CA LEU A 209 10.01 15.80 21.72
C LEU A 209 10.21 16.46 20.36
N GLY A 210 11.00 17.54 20.29
CA GLY A 210 11.35 18.21 19.04
C GLY A 210 12.08 17.28 18.06
N ILE A 211 13.13 16.58 18.52
CA ILE A 211 13.91 15.63 17.71
C ILE A 211 13.03 14.48 17.24
N ARG A 212 12.14 13.98 18.11
CA ARG A 212 11.16 12.95 17.76
C ARG A 212 10.25 13.41 16.62
N VAL A 213 9.64 14.60 16.73
CA VAL A 213 8.74 15.14 15.72
C VAL A 213 9.47 15.29 14.38
N VAL A 214 10.63 15.95 14.38
CA VAL A 214 11.42 16.18 13.16
C VAL A 214 11.88 14.85 12.56
N GLY A 215 12.37 13.91 13.37
CA GLY A 215 12.82 12.60 12.91
C GLY A 215 11.70 11.77 12.29
N VAL A 216 10.54 11.71 12.94
CA VAL A 216 9.35 11.03 12.40
C VAL A 216 8.93 11.66 11.06
N LEU A 217 8.82 12.99 10.99
CA LEU A 217 8.43 13.68 9.77
C LEU A 217 9.45 13.49 8.63
N ALA A 218 10.74 13.54 8.94
CA ALA A 218 11.81 13.28 7.96
C ALA A 218 11.70 11.87 7.38
N TYR A 219 11.44 10.86 8.22
CA TYR A 219 11.25 9.48 7.77
C TYR A 219 10.02 9.34 6.86
N TRP A 220 8.84 9.80 7.29
CA TRP A 220 7.63 9.68 6.47
C TRP A 220 7.73 10.46 5.16
N THR A 221 8.39 11.62 5.17
CA THR A 221 8.69 12.40 3.95
C THR A 221 9.61 11.63 3.02
N MET A 222 10.69 11.02 3.54
CA MET A 222 11.58 10.17 2.76
C MET A 222 10.83 8.98 2.14
N GLN A 223 9.92 8.34 2.87
CA GLN A 223 9.10 7.25 2.35
C GLN A 223 8.15 7.72 1.25
N TYR A 224 7.47 8.86 1.44
CA TYR A 224 6.63 9.49 0.43
C TYR A 224 7.40 9.78 -0.87
N LEU A 225 8.56 10.42 -0.75
CA LEU A 225 9.41 10.78 -1.88
C LEU A 225 9.96 9.53 -2.59
N SER A 226 10.43 8.53 -1.84
CA SER A 226 10.97 7.28 -2.40
C SER A 226 9.93 6.50 -3.18
N LEU A 227 8.73 6.34 -2.62
CA LEU A 227 7.63 5.62 -3.27
C LEU A 227 7.12 6.39 -4.50
N SER A 228 6.99 7.71 -4.40
CA SER A 228 6.58 8.56 -5.53
C SER A 228 7.60 8.56 -6.66
N PHE A 229 8.88 8.63 -6.32
CA PHE A 229 9.98 8.54 -7.28
C PHE A 229 9.98 7.20 -8.01
N LEU A 230 9.95 6.08 -7.28
CA LEU A 230 9.97 4.75 -7.88
C LEU A 230 8.73 4.50 -8.75
N TYR A 231 7.55 4.90 -8.27
CA TYR A 231 6.31 4.79 -9.02
C TYR A 231 6.32 5.65 -10.29
N GLY A 232 6.78 6.90 -10.18
CA GLY A 232 6.93 7.81 -11.31
C GLY A 232 7.93 7.30 -12.35
N PHE A 233 9.11 6.84 -11.91
CA PHE A 233 10.13 6.26 -12.77
C PHE A 233 9.59 5.05 -13.54
N LEU A 234 8.96 4.10 -12.83
CA LEU A 234 8.37 2.91 -13.45
C LEU A 234 7.27 3.29 -14.45
N SER A 235 6.44 4.28 -14.13
CA SER A 235 5.39 4.76 -15.02
C SER A 235 5.94 5.31 -16.35
N VAL A 236 7.04 6.07 -16.30
CA VAL A 236 7.70 6.58 -17.51
C VAL A 236 8.21 5.42 -18.35
N VAL A 237 8.93 4.48 -17.74
CA VAL A 237 9.50 3.33 -18.45
C VAL A 237 8.39 2.53 -19.13
N MET A 238 7.34 2.15 -18.39
CA MET A 238 6.27 1.27 -18.88
C MET A 238 5.43 1.93 -20.00
N VAL A 239 5.16 3.23 -19.89
CA VAL A 239 4.44 3.99 -20.94
C VAL A 239 5.33 4.24 -22.16
N ALA A 240 6.63 4.50 -21.97
CA ALA A 240 7.57 4.74 -23.06
C ALA A 240 7.74 3.50 -23.96
N ILE A 241 7.82 2.31 -23.36
CA ILE A 241 7.93 1.04 -24.10
C ILE A 241 6.57 0.46 -24.55
N GLY A 242 5.45 1.11 -24.20
CA GLY A 242 4.11 0.71 -24.64
C GLY A 242 3.54 -0.54 -23.95
N LEU A 243 4.00 -0.87 -22.74
CA LEU A 243 3.48 -1.99 -21.95
C LEU A 243 2.26 -1.60 -21.09
N SER A 244 2.01 -0.32 -20.90
CA SER A 244 0.88 0.20 -20.13
C SER A 244 0.44 1.57 -20.65
N ASP A 245 -0.84 1.87 -20.47
CA ASP A 245 -1.44 3.15 -20.83
C ASP A 245 -1.28 4.19 -19.71
N VAL A 246 -1.35 5.48 -20.05
CA VAL A 246 -1.21 6.58 -19.08
C VAL A 246 -2.25 6.49 -17.96
N GLU A 247 -3.48 6.11 -18.30
CA GLU A 247 -4.63 5.96 -17.39
C GLU A 247 -4.39 4.97 -16.24
N GLU A 248 -3.43 4.06 -16.42
CA GLU A 248 -3.05 3.05 -15.42
C GLU A 248 -2.10 3.61 -14.36
N TRP A 249 -1.58 4.83 -14.57
CA TRP A 249 -0.60 5.48 -13.70
C TRP A 249 -1.08 6.75 -12.99
N PRO A 250 -2.30 6.79 -12.41
CA PRO A 250 -2.72 7.92 -11.58
C PRO A 250 -1.78 8.07 -10.38
N PRO A 251 -1.70 9.25 -9.73
CA PRO A 251 -0.83 9.44 -8.57
C PRO A 251 -1.05 8.36 -7.48
N VAL A 252 0.02 7.94 -6.83
CA VAL A 252 -0.02 6.85 -5.82
C VAL A 252 -0.42 7.34 -4.43
N PHE A 253 -0.22 8.63 -4.17
CA PHE A 253 -0.69 9.33 -2.97
C PHE A 253 -1.86 10.24 -3.32
N GLY A 254 -2.82 10.33 -2.39
CA GLY A 254 -3.88 11.32 -2.45
C GLY A 254 -3.40 12.73 -2.12
N PRO A 255 -4.29 13.73 -2.18
CA PRO A 255 -4.01 15.08 -1.75
C PRO A 255 -3.79 15.12 -0.23
N LEU A 256 -2.76 15.86 0.20
CA LEU A 256 -2.52 16.16 1.63
C LEU A 256 -3.72 16.86 2.30
N GLY A 257 -4.53 17.57 1.50
CA GLY A 257 -5.79 18.20 1.91
C GLY A 257 -6.80 17.25 2.57
N GLU A 258 -6.71 15.95 2.32
CA GLU A 258 -7.63 14.94 2.89
C GLU A 258 -7.02 14.20 4.09
N ALA A 259 -5.78 14.48 4.47
CA ALA A 259 -5.06 13.76 5.52
C ALA A 259 -5.38 14.23 6.95
N TRP A 260 -6.57 14.79 7.19
CA TRP A 260 -7.00 15.37 8.48
C TRP A 260 -7.62 14.35 9.45
N SER A 261 -7.69 13.07 9.09
CA SER A 261 -8.16 11.98 9.97
C SER A 261 -7.28 10.76 9.77
N ILE A 262 -7.14 9.89 10.77
CA ILE A 262 -6.36 8.65 10.66
C ILE A 262 -6.99 7.76 9.57
N ALA A 263 -8.32 7.73 9.52
CA ALA A 263 -9.06 6.98 8.52
C ALA A 263 -8.77 7.46 7.09
N GLN A 264 -8.68 8.77 6.83
CA GLN A 264 -8.35 9.29 5.50
C GLN A 264 -6.86 9.30 5.19
N PHE A 265 -6.01 9.46 6.21
CA PHE A 265 -4.57 9.31 6.05
C PHE A 265 -4.24 7.96 5.43
N TRP A 266 -4.78 6.86 5.97
CA TRP A 266 -4.59 5.52 5.39
C TRP A 266 -5.55 5.20 4.24
N GLY A 267 -6.75 5.79 4.26
CA GLY A 267 -7.84 5.48 3.34
C GLY A 267 -7.76 6.14 1.97
N CYS A 268 -7.13 7.31 1.91
CA CYS A 268 -7.13 8.20 0.75
C CYS A 268 -5.72 8.70 0.43
N PHE A 269 -4.99 9.19 1.43
CA PHE A 269 -3.71 9.84 1.21
C PHE A 269 -2.56 8.85 0.99
N TYR A 270 -2.28 7.97 1.95
CA TYR A 270 -1.02 7.24 2.03
C TYR A 270 -1.03 5.95 1.21
N HIS A 271 -0.01 5.77 0.36
CA HIS A 271 0.40 4.51 -0.28
C HIS A 271 -0.72 3.55 -0.72
N GLN A 272 -1.49 3.92 -1.75
CA GLN A 272 -2.68 3.17 -2.16
C GLN A 272 -2.40 1.84 -2.91
N ASN A 273 -1.14 1.53 -3.25
CA ASN A 273 -0.78 0.35 -4.04
C ASN A 273 -1.04 -0.99 -3.34
N ILE A 274 -0.87 -1.06 -2.02
CA ILE A 274 -1.03 -2.32 -1.28
C ILE A 274 -2.47 -2.55 -0.79
N ARG A 275 -3.34 -1.55 -0.98
CA ARG A 275 -4.68 -1.49 -0.41
C ARG A 275 -5.54 -2.67 -0.86
N ARG A 276 -5.59 -2.95 -2.17
CA ARG A 276 -6.43 -4.01 -2.73
C ARG A 276 -6.01 -5.39 -2.21
N GLY A 277 -4.71 -5.68 -2.25
CA GLY A 277 -4.16 -6.96 -1.79
C GLY A 277 -4.50 -7.22 -0.31
N CYS A 278 -4.28 -6.24 0.56
CA CYS A 278 -4.60 -6.36 1.98
C CYS A 278 -6.11 -6.47 2.22
N SER A 279 -6.92 -5.65 1.53
CA SER A 279 -8.36 -5.63 1.74
C SER A 279 -9.07 -6.88 1.22
N GLY A 280 -8.61 -7.47 0.12
CA GLY A 280 -9.19 -8.71 -0.42
C GLY A 280 -9.02 -9.89 0.52
N ILE A 281 -7.81 -10.08 1.06
CA ILE A 281 -7.55 -11.14 2.03
C ILE A 281 -8.29 -10.87 3.35
N ALA A 282 -8.30 -9.61 3.82
CA ALA A 282 -9.05 -9.24 5.02
C ALA A 282 -10.56 -9.49 4.88
N HIS A 283 -11.11 -9.22 3.69
CA HIS A 283 -12.52 -9.48 3.39
C HIS A 283 -12.84 -10.97 3.51
N PHE A 284 -12.03 -11.81 2.87
CA PHE A 284 -12.16 -13.27 2.95
C PHE A 284 -12.12 -13.77 4.40
N LEU A 285 -11.10 -13.36 5.17
CA LEU A 285 -10.96 -13.78 6.56
C LEU A 285 -12.16 -13.33 7.42
N THR A 286 -12.61 -12.10 7.25
CA THR A 286 -13.64 -11.51 8.13
C THR A 286 -15.03 -12.06 7.82
N TYR A 287 -15.40 -12.09 6.55
CA TYR A 287 -16.80 -12.32 6.16
C TYR A 287 -17.05 -13.76 5.69
N HIS A 288 -16.03 -14.46 5.20
CA HIS A 288 -16.17 -15.86 4.77
C HIS A 288 -15.64 -16.85 5.82
N CYS A 289 -14.46 -16.62 6.40
CA CYS A 289 -13.91 -17.53 7.42
C CYS A 289 -14.58 -17.32 8.78
N LEU A 290 -14.62 -16.09 9.28
CA LEU A 290 -15.23 -15.76 10.59
C LEU A 290 -16.75 -15.56 10.52
N ARG A 291 -17.32 -15.47 9.31
CA ARG A 291 -18.78 -15.31 9.07
C ARG A 291 -19.41 -14.12 9.80
N LEU A 292 -18.65 -13.04 9.98
CA LEU A 292 -19.18 -11.80 10.55
C LEU A 292 -20.07 -11.07 9.52
N SER A 293 -20.98 -10.22 9.99
CA SER A 293 -21.82 -9.40 9.10
C SER A 293 -21.09 -8.12 8.67
N GLU A 294 -21.10 -7.82 7.38
CA GLU A 294 -20.56 -6.57 6.80
C GLU A 294 -21.21 -5.30 7.39
N ASN A 295 -22.47 -5.41 7.81
CA ASN A 295 -23.24 -4.29 8.37
C ASN A 295 -23.06 -4.12 9.88
N SER A 296 -22.30 -5.01 10.53
CA SER A 296 -22.07 -4.97 11.98
C SER A 296 -20.82 -4.15 12.34
N MET A 297 -20.84 -3.50 13.51
CA MET A 297 -19.67 -2.80 14.03
C MET A 297 -18.49 -3.77 14.26
N VAL A 298 -18.78 -4.96 14.77
CA VAL A 298 -17.76 -6.02 15.00
C VAL A 298 -17.14 -6.42 13.67
N GLY A 299 -17.94 -6.74 12.65
CA GLY A 299 -17.45 -7.09 11.32
C GLY A 299 -16.57 -5.98 10.72
N ARG A 300 -17.01 -4.72 10.80
CA ARG A 300 -16.25 -3.57 10.30
C ARG A 300 -14.88 -3.43 10.97
N TYR A 301 -14.80 -3.48 12.30
CA TYR A 301 -13.53 -3.28 13.00
C TYR A 301 -12.64 -4.51 12.95
N THR A 302 -13.19 -5.72 12.89
CA THR A 302 -12.43 -6.94 12.57
C THR A 302 -11.81 -6.83 11.19
N PHE A 303 -12.58 -6.42 10.17
CA PHE A 303 -12.07 -6.20 8.82
C PHE A 303 -10.91 -5.19 8.80
N ILE A 304 -11.09 -4.01 9.41
CA ILE A 304 -10.03 -2.99 9.49
C ILE A 304 -8.79 -3.56 10.19
N THR A 305 -8.97 -4.29 11.29
CA THR A 305 -7.86 -4.91 12.03
C THR A 305 -7.13 -5.95 11.18
N CYS A 306 -7.85 -6.81 10.45
CA CYS A 306 -7.26 -7.75 9.50
C CYS A 306 -6.48 -7.05 8.38
N VAL A 307 -7.01 -5.97 7.80
CA VAL A 307 -6.29 -5.16 6.78
C VAL A 307 -4.95 -4.69 7.33
N PHE A 308 -4.93 -4.11 8.52
CA PHE A 308 -3.72 -3.63 9.16
C PHE A 308 -2.79 -4.78 9.59
N ALA A 309 -3.32 -5.93 10.01
CA ALA A 309 -2.51 -7.11 10.33
C ALA A 309 -1.75 -7.63 9.09
N ILE A 310 -2.43 -7.74 7.96
CA ILE A 310 -1.83 -8.19 6.69
C ILE A 310 -0.77 -7.17 6.22
N SER A 311 -1.07 -5.88 6.33
CA SER A 311 -0.10 -4.81 6.05
C SER A 311 1.11 -4.88 6.99
N GLY A 312 0.90 -5.19 8.26
CA GLY A 312 1.98 -5.40 9.24
C GLY A 312 2.88 -6.59 8.88
N VAL A 313 2.30 -7.70 8.41
CA VAL A 313 3.07 -8.87 7.95
C VAL A 313 3.91 -8.49 6.73
N PHE A 314 3.32 -7.78 5.76
CA PHE A 314 4.03 -7.27 4.59
C PHE A 314 5.24 -6.40 4.99
N HIS A 315 5.07 -5.48 5.94
CA HIS A 315 6.14 -4.60 6.40
C HIS A 315 7.18 -5.31 7.27
N LEU A 316 6.78 -6.26 8.12
CA LEU A 316 7.71 -7.11 8.87
C LEU A 316 8.63 -7.87 7.90
N LEU A 317 8.07 -8.52 6.88
CA LEU A 317 8.86 -9.23 5.88
C LEU A 317 9.76 -8.25 5.09
N SER A 318 9.26 -7.06 4.76
CA SER A 318 10.08 -6.02 4.13
C SER A 318 11.27 -5.59 5.00
N ASP A 319 11.10 -5.51 6.31
CA ASP A 319 12.17 -5.22 7.27
C ASP A 319 13.21 -6.34 7.32
N LEU A 320 12.76 -7.61 7.32
CA LEU A 320 13.67 -8.76 7.24
C LEU A 320 14.52 -8.73 5.96
N ALA A 321 13.93 -8.35 4.81
CA ALA A 321 14.65 -8.23 3.54
C ALA A 321 15.75 -7.16 3.62
N ARG A 322 15.51 -6.10 4.38
CA ARG A 322 16.48 -5.02 4.64
C ARG A 322 17.59 -5.45 5.61
N GLY A 323 17.45 -6.59 6.28
CA GLY A 323 18.38 -7.09 7.29
C GLY A 323 18.05 -6.62 8.70
N ILE A 324 16.86 -6.06 8.95
CA ILE A 324 16.41 -5.73 10.30
C ILE A 324 15.93 -7.04 10.95
N PRO A 325 16.48 -7.45 12.12
CA PRO A 325 16.04 -8.66 12.78
C PRO A 325 14.56 -8.62 13.20
N LYS A 326 13.88 -9.78 13.18
CA LYS A 326 12.46 -9.91 13.53
C LYS A 326 12.10 -9.24 14.86
N TYR A 327 12.94 -9.40 15.89
CA TYR A 327 12.71 -8.88 17.23
C TYR A 327 12.94 -7.35 17.33
N GLU A 328 13.50 -6.71 16.29
CA GLU A 328 13.70 -5.26 16.25
C GLU A 328 12.71 -4.53 15.34
N SER A 329 12.06 -5.24 14.40
CA SER A 329 11.16 -4.63 13.42
C SER A 329 9.98 -3.95 14.10
N ASN A 330 9.21 -4.65 14.95
CA ASN A 330 7.99 -4.11 15.55
C ASN A 330 6.94 -3.56 14.54
N ALA A 331 7.06 -3.88 13.25
CA ALA A 331 6.07 -3.46 12.25
C ALA A 331 4.65 -3.88 12.64
N MET A 332 4.47 -5.13 13.10
CA MET A 332 3.18 -5.63 13.57
C MET A 332 2.57 -4.77 14.68
N HIS A 333 3.38 -4.32 15.65
CA HIS A 333 2.92 -3.44 16.72
C HIS A 333 2.41 -2.11 16.17
N PHE A 334 3.17 -1.48 15.27
CA PHE A 334 2.78 -0.21 14.67
C PHE A 334 1.46 -0.33 13.89
N PHE A 335 1.33 -1.33 13.01
CA PHE A 335 0.15 -1.47 12.17
C PHE A 335 -1.09 -1.89 12.95
N LEU A 336 -0.97 -2.79 13.95
CA LEU A 336 -2.11 -3.22 14.77
C LEU A 336 -2.65 -2.15 15.72
N VAL A 337 -1.89 -1.09 16.00
CA VAL A 337 -2.37 0.06 16.77
C VAL A 337 -3.27 0.99 15.93
N GLN A 338 -3.10 1.04 14.61
CA GLN A 338 -3.84 1.98 13.74
C GLN A 338 -5.38 1.83 13.80
N PRO A 339 -5.97 0.60 13.83
CA PRO A 339 -7.41 0.43 14.03
C PRO A 339 -7.95 1.10 15.30
N LEU A 340 -7.16 1.14 16.38
CA LEU A 340 -7.56 1.79 17.63
C LEU A 340 -7.71 3.29 17.44
N GLY A 341 -6.78 3.93 16.73
CA GLY A 341 -6.85 5.35 16.40
C GLY A 341 -8.08 5.68 15.55
N ILE A 342 -8.39 4.84 14.57
CA ILE A 342 -9.61 4.97 13.75
C ILE A 342 -10.86 4.83 14.62
N CYS A 343 -10.89 3.89 15.56
CA CYS A 343 -12.00 3.69 16.48
C CYS A 343 -12.22 4.88 17.41
N LEU A 344 -11.14 5.37 18.04
CA LEU A 344 -11.16 6.55 18.91
C LEU A 344 -11.67 7.78 18.17
N GLU A 345 -11.18 8.01 16.94
CA GLU A 345 -11.64 9.12 16.11
C GLU A 345 -13.16 9.05 15.85
N ARG A 346 -13.69 7.86 15.55
CA ARG A 346 -15.12 7.65 15.33
C ARG A 346 -15.94 7.90 16.61
N ILE A 347 -15.44 7.50 17.77
CA ILE A 347 -16.08 7.75 19.06
C ILE A 347 -16.16 9.26 19.31
N VAL A 348 -15.04 9.98 19.19
CA VAL A 348 -14.98 11.44 19.40
C VAL A 348 -15.93 12.18 18.45
N GLN A 349 -15.94 11.83 17.17
CA GLN A 349 -16.84 12.46 16.21
C GLN A 349 -18.32 12.16 16.47
N SER A 350 -18.64 10.97 16.97
CA SER A 350 -20.01 10.60 17.38
C SER A 350 -20.45 11.34 18.63
N LEU A 351 -19.56 11.54 19.60
CA LEU A 351 -19.84 12.34 20.80
C LEU A 351 -20.02 13.81 20.43
N TYR A 352 -19.13 14.36 19.60
CA TYR A 352 -19.22 15.74 19.13
C TYR A 352 -20.53 16.01 18.39
N SER A 353 -20.96 15.10 17.49
CA SER A 353 -22.21 15.28 16.75
C SER A 353 -23.46 15.21 17.62
N ARG A 354 -23.41 14.50 18.76
CA ARG A 354 -24.51 14.45 19.75
C ARG A 354 -24.57 15.69 20.64
N LEU A 355 -23.42 16.29 20.94
CA LEU A 355 -23.30 17.45 21.82
C LEU A 355 -23.41 18.78 21.08
N ALA A 356 -23.19 18.80 19.77
CA ALA A 356 -23.34 19.99 18.95
C ALA A 356 -24.81 20.43 18.85
N PRO A 357 -25.14 21.73 19.03
CA PRO A 357 -26.51 22.23 18.94
C PRO A 357 -27.15 21.87 17.59
N SER A 358 -28.41 21.41 17.64
CA SER A 358 -29.26 20.88 16.55
C SER A 358 -29.45 21.76 15.29
N LYS A 359 -28.76 22.91 15.16
CA LYS A 359 -28.91 23.82 14.00
C LYS A 359 -28.08 23.43 12.78
N THR A 360 -27.21 22.44 12.89
CA THR A 360 -26.47 21.90 11.75
C THR A 360 -27.11 20.59 11.33
N ASP A 361 -27.88 20.65 10.26
CA ASP A 361 -28.40 19.51 9.52
C ASP A 361 -27.34 18.40 9.47
N SER A 362 -27.60 17.26 10.10
CA SER A 362 -26.66 16.15 10.32
C SER A 362 -26.06 15.62 9.01
N SER A 363 -26.74 15.90 7.89
CA SER A 363 -26.29 15.66 6.52
C SER A 363 -25.14 16.58 6.09
N LYS A 364 -25.12 17.85 6.52
CA LYS A 364 -24.10 18.86 6.16
C LYS A 364 -22.79 18.72 6.94
N LEU A 365 -22.83 18.28 8.20
CA LEU A 365 -21.63 17.93 8.98
C LEU A 365 -20.85 16.74 8.39
N ARG A 366 -21.53 15.85 7.64
CA ARG A 366 -20.90 14.77 6.87
C ARG A 366 -20.38 15.22 5.50
N ALA A 367 -20.89 16.32 4.95
CA ALA A 367 -20.63 16.73 3.57
C ALA A 367 -19.40 17.65 3.42
N SER A 368 -19.02 18.42 4.45
CA SER A 368 -17.76 19.16 4.46
C SER A 368 -17.37 19.51 5.91
N PRO A 369 -16.22 19.06 6.42
CA PRO A 369 -15.77 19.48 7.74
C PRO A 369 -15.48 20.98 7.70
N ASN A 370 -15.96 21.72 8.71
CA ASN A 370 -15.52 23.10 8.92
C ASN A 370 -13.97 23.13 8.93
N ARG A 371 -13.34 24.14 8.32
CA ARG A 371 -11.88 24.31 8.26
C ARG A 371 -11.21 24.14 9.62
N PHE A 372 -11.86 24.59 10.69
CA PHE A 372 -11.38 24.38 12.07
C PHE A 372 -11.33 22.89 12.46
N GLY A 373 -12.36 22.12 12.11
CA GLY A 373 -12.38 20.67 12.32
C GLY A 373 -11.28 19.95 11.55
N CYS A 374 -10.97 20.39 10.33
CA CYS A 374 -9.81 19.88 9.59
C CYS A 374 -8.49 20.20 10.31
N LEU A 375 -8.32 21.42 10.83
CA LEU A 375 -7.10 21.82 11.55
C LEU A 375 -6.88 20.98 12.82
N VAL A 376 -7.92 20.79 13.63
CA VAL A 376 -7.87 19.90 14.80
C VAL A 376 -7.55 18.46 14.37
N GLY A 377 -8.15 18.01 13.27
CA GLY A 377 -7.87 16.71 12.67
C GLY A 377 -6.41 16.53 12.25
N TYR A 378 -5.80 17.53 11.62
CA TYR A 378 -4.36 17.49 11.29
C TYR A 378 -3.49 17.40 12.53
N GLY A 379 -3.81 18.16 13.58
CA GLY A 379 -3.12 18.06 14.88
C GLY A 379 -3.23 16.66 15.47
N TRP A 380 -4.41 16.05 15.42
CA TRP A 380 -4.65 14.67 15.86
C TRP A 380 -3.85 13.64 15.06
N VAL A 381 -3.85 13.73 13.73
CA VAL A 381 -3.07 12.82 12.86
C VAL A 381 -1.58 12.97 13.12
N LEU A 382 -1.07 14.21 13.23
CA LEU A 382 0.33 14.48 13.53
C LEU A 382 0.72 13.87 14.87
N PHE A 383 -0.06 14.13 15.92
CA PHE A 383 0.14 13.54 17.24
C PHE A 383 0.17 12.00 17.16
N TRP A 384 -0.83 11.40 16.50
CA TRP A 384 -0.95 9.95 16.38
C TRP A 384 0.26 9.32 15.67
N ILE A 385 0.69 9.91 14.56
CA ILE A 385 1.85 9.43 13.79
C ILE A 385 3.14 9.62 14.60
N VAL A 386 3.34 10.77 15.25
CA VAL A 386 4.53 11.04 16.09
C VAL A 386 4.60 10.11 17.30
N TRP A 387 3.45 9.75 17.87
CA TRP A 387 3.39 8.85 19.02
C TRP A 387 3.61 7.38 18.62
N THR A 388 2.91 6.90 17.59
CA THR A 388 2.88 5.48 17.24
C THR A 388 4.07 5.04 16.38
N SER A 389 4.56 5.87 15.46
CA SER A 389 5.63 5.47 14.52
C SER A 389 6.95 5.04 15.17
N PRO A 390 7.45 5.70 16.25
CA PRO A 390 8.72 5.35 16.89
C PRO A 390 8.91 3.87 17.20
N VAL A 391 7.85 3.14 17.55
CA VAL A 391 7.94 1.71 17.87
C VAL A 391 8.53 0.89 16.73
N TRP A 392 8.28 1.31 15.48
CA TRP A 392 8.74 0.66 14.26
C TRP A 392 9.96 1.37 13.65
N ILE A 393 9.90 2.69 13.52
CA ILE A 393 10.85 3.42 12.66
C ILE A 393 12.17 3.76 13.35
N PHE A 394 12.21 3.84 14.69
CA PHE A 394 13.43 4.18 15.43
C PHE A 394 14.56 3.17 15.20
N THR A 395 14.22 1.89 15.05
CA THR A 395 15.19 0.85 14.67
C THR A 395 15.89 1.17 13.35
N SER A 396 15.19 1.80 12.39
CA SER A 396 15.77 2.21 11.11
C SER A 396 16.54 3.54 11.17
N MET A 397 16.34 4.34 12.23
CA MET A 397 16.98 5.66 12.41
C MET A 397 18.25 5.59 13.25
N LYS A 398 18.38 4.60 14.13
CA LYS A 398 19.58 4.41 14.97
C LYS A 398 20.75 3.72 14.24
N ALA A 399 20.49 3.21 13.02
CA ALA A 399 21.35 2.29 12.29
C ALA A 399 22.27 3.00 11.28
#